data_AF-A0A7C6R092-F1
#
_entry.id   AF-A0A7C6R092-F1
#
_cell.length_a   1.000
_cell.length_b   1.000
_cell.length_c   1.000
_cell.angle_alpha   90.00
_cell.angle_beta   90.00
_cell.angle_gamma   90.00
#
_symmetry.space_group_name_H-M   'P 1'
#
loop_
_entity.id
_entity.type
_entity.pdbx_description
1 polymer ?
#
loop_
_entity_poly.entity_id
_entity_poly.type
_entity_poly.pdbx_seq_one_letter_code
_entity_poly.pdbx_strand_id
1 'polypeptide(L)' 'MEVRCMMCGKKVVITEVHKDYEKFVKQGQEKIVFFCEMCANRLQKDALDYNKPKKPI' A
#
# COMPACT_ATOMS: atom_id res chain seq x y z
N MET A 1 -4.76 -14.46 6.48
CA MET A 1 -3.63 -13.91 7.26
C MET A 1 -3.91 -12.47 7.64
N GLU A 2 -3.60 -12.03 8.86
CA GLU A 2 -3.79 -10.62 9.28
C GLU A 2 -2.50 -9.83 9.02
N VAL A 3 -2.61 -8.68 8.35
CA VAL A 3 -1.47 -7.79 8.04
C VAL A 3 -1.81 -6.36 8.45
N ARG A 4 -0.82 -5.63 8.96
CA ARG A 4 -0.97 -4.24 9.38
C ARG A 4 -0.48 -3.28 8.28
N CYS A 5 -1.27 -2.27 7.96
CA CYS A 5 -0.86 -1.17 7.09
C CYS A 5 0.24 -0.35 7.76
N MET A 6 1.34 -0.08 7.04
CA MET A 6 2.48 0.68 7.56
C MET A 6 2.19 2.18 7.70
N MET A 7 1.21 2.73 6.96
CA MET A 7 0.86 4.16 7.05
C MET A 7 -0.10 4.47 8.19
N CYS A 8 -1.17 3.67 8.34
CA CYS A 8 -2.26 3.99 9.26
C CYS A 8 -2.47 2.95 10.37
N GLY A 9 -1.70 1.86 10.38
CA GLY A 9 -1.81 0.81 11.40
C GLY A 9 -3.07 -0.06 11.31
N LYS A 10 -3.94 0.16 10.32
CA LYS A 10 -5.15 -0.66 10.12
C LYS A 10 -4.77 -2.12 9.85
N LYS A 11 -5.42 -3.03 10.58
CA LYS A 11 -5.33 -4.47 10.37
C LYS A 11 -6.27 -4.86 9.22
N VAL A 12 -5.74 -5.61 8.27
CA VAL A 12 -6.47 -6.09 7.09
C VAL A 12 -6.27 -7.60 6.99
N VAL A 13 -7.36 -8.32 6.77
CA VAL A 13 -7.31 -9.76 6.53
C VAL A 13 -7.05 -9.99 5.04
N ILE A 14 -5.90 -10.55 4.74
CA ILE A 14 -5.52 -10.96 3.39
C ILE A 14 -5.91 -12.43 3.24
N THR A 15 -6.77 -12.71 2.27
CA THR A 15 -7.18 -14.06 1.87
C THR A 15 -6.43 -14.48 0.61
N GLU A 16 -6.57 -15.74 0.19
CA GLU A 16 -5.89 -16.30 -0.99
C GLU A 16 -6.24 -15.58 -2.30
N VAL A 17 -7.40 -14.92 -2.33
CA VAL A 17 -7.92 -14.17 -3.47
C VAL A 17 -7.34 -12.74 -3.52
N HIS A 18 -6.67 -12.29 -2.46
CA HIS A 18 -6.14 -10.94 -2.41
C HIS A 18 -4.89 -10.84 -3.31
N LYS A 19 -4.82 -9.77 -4.11
CA LYS A 19 -3.74 -9.49 -5.08
C LYS A 19 -2.31 -9.62 -4.53
N ASP A 20 -2.14 -9.36 -3.24
CA ASP A 20 -0.84 -9.38 -2.57
C ASP A 20 -0.56 -10.69 -1.81
N TYR A 21 -1.50 -11.65 -1.79
CA TYR A 21 -1.36 -12.90 -1.04
C TYR A 21 -0.10 -13.67 -1.39
N GLU A 22 0.16 -13.88 -2.69
CA GLU A 22 1.36 -14.60 -3.13
C GLU A 22 2.65 -13.94 -2.66
N LYS A 23 2.70 -12.60 -2.61
CA LYS A 23 3.88 -11.87 -2.16
C LYS A 23 4.14 -12.18 -0.69
N PHE A 24 3.10 -12.11 0.13
CA PHE A 24 3.21 -12.42 1.56
C PHE A 24 3.60 -13.87 1.84
N VAL A 25 3.10 -14.82 1.05
CA VAL A 25 3.51 -16.23 1.16
C VAL A 25 4.98 -16.42 0.77
N LYS A 26 5.46 -15.76 -0.29
CA LYS A 26 6.82 -15.93 -0.81
C LYS A 26 7.90 -15.27 0.05
N GLN A 27 7.65 -14.08 0.60
CA GLN A 27 8.68 -13.28 1.30
C GLN A 27 8.50 -13.22 2.82
N GLY A 28 7.33 -13.61 3.33
CA GLY A 28 6.98 -13.51 4.75
C GLY A 28 6.41 -12.15 5.13
N GLN A 29 5.52 -12.13 6.13
CA GLN A 29 4.78 -10.93 6.55
C GLN A 29 5.68 -9.80 7.08
N GLU A 30 6.81 -10.13 7.70
CA GLU A 30 7.67 -9.15 8.37
C GLU A 30 8.54 -8.34 7.40
N LYS A 31 8.76 -8.86 6.18
CA LYS A 31 9.64 -8.24 5.18
C LYS A 31 8.89 -7.37 4.18
N ILE A 32 7.55 -7.48 4.12
CA ILE A 32 6.74 -6.79 3.12
C ILE A 32 6.11 -5.54 3.71
N VAL A 33 6.39 -4.41 3.06
CA VAL A 33 5.67 -3.16 3.31
C VAL A 33 4.28 -3.27 2.71
N PHE A 34 3.27 -3.24 3.58
CA PHE A 34 1.87 -3.27 3.18
C PHE A 34 1.21 -1.90 3.39
N PHE A 35 0.43 -1.47 2.40
CA PHE A 35 -0.48 -0.33 2.54
C PHE A 35 -1.91 -0.79 2.27
N CYS A 36 -2.84 -0.41 3.16
CA CYS A 36 -4.25 -0.61 2.88
C CYS A 36 -4.68 0.22 1.67
N GLU A 37 -5.78 -0.17 1.04
CA GLU A 37 -6.27 0.45 -0.19
C GLU A 37 -6.41 1.97 -0.10
N MET A 38 -6.96 2.48 1.00
CA MET A 38 -7.09 3.94 1.19
C MET A 38 -5.74 4.65 1.27
N CYS A 39 -4.76 4.07 1.96
CA CYS A 39 -3.43 4.67 2.07
C CYS A 39 -2.66 4.58 0.76
N ALA A 40 -2.81 3.48 0.01
CA ALA A 40 -2.21 3.33 -1.31
C ALA A 40 -2.78 4.37 -2.30
N ASN A 41 -4.10 4.54 -2.32
CA ASN A 41 -4.76 5.54 -3.18
C ASN A 41 -4.36 6.97 -2.82
N ARG A 42 -4.27 7.27 -1.52
CA ARG A 42 -3.78 8.57 -1.05
C ARG A 42 -2.34 8.82 -1.49
N LEU A 43 -1.43 7.85 -1.27
CA LEU A 43 -0.03 7.97 -1.66
C LEU A 43 0.11 8.19 -3.17
N GLN A 44 -0.67 7.47 -3.98
CA GLN A 44 -0.69 7.65 -5.43
C GLN A 44 -1.15 9.06 -5.81
N LYS A 45 -2.21 9.57 -5.18
CA LYS A 45 -2.70 10.93 -5.43
C LYS A 45 -1.65 11.97 -5.06
N ASP A 46 -1.05 11.86 -3.88
CA ASP A 46 -0.02 12.79 -3.39
C ASP A 46 1.19 12.80 -4.34
N ALA A 47 1.61 11.62 -4.84
CA ALA A 47 2.69 11.51 -5.83
C ALA A 47 2.34 12.15 -7.17
N LEU A 48 1.10 11.98 -7.65
CA LEU A 48 0.63 12.64 -8.87
C LEU A 48 0.59 14.16 -8.71
N ASP A 49 0.09 14.65 -7.58
CA ASP A 49 0.01 16.07 -7.26
C ASP A 49 1.40 16.71 -7.15
N TYR A 50 2.36 16.02 -6.51
CA TYR A 50 3.76 16.44 -6.43
C TYR A 50 4.43 16.54 -7.80
N ASN A 51 4.13 15.60 -8.69
CA ASN A 51 4.71 15.54 -10.04
C ASN A 51 3.99 16.44 -11.05
N LYS A 52 2.98 17.20 -10.65
CA LYS A 52 2.33 18.16 -11.56
C LYS A 52 3.38 19.18 -12.04
N PRO A 53 3.42 19.48 -13.35
CA PRO A 53 4.33 20.49 -13.87
C PRO A 53 4.04 21.82 -13.18
N LYS A 54 5.06 22.38 -12.51
CA LYS A 54 4.96 23.72 -11.94
C LYS A 54 4.73 24.68 -13.09
N LYS A 55 3.69 25.51 -12.99
CA LYS A 55 3.40 26.52 -14.02
C LYS A 55 4.66 27.38 -14.22
N PRO A 56 5.07 27.63 -15.48
CA PRO A 56 6.09 28.63 -15.74
C PRO A 56 5.62 29.97 -15.17
N ILE A 57 6.53 30.70 -14.54
CA ILE A 57 6.30 32.04 -14.00
C ILE A 57 6.06 33.01 -15.16
#